data_AF-A0A831XGL2-F1
#
_entry.id   AF-A0A831XGL2-F1
#
_cell.length_a   1.000
_cell.length_b   1.000
_cell.length_c   1.000
_cell.angle_alpha   90.00
_cell.angle_beta   90.00
_cell.angle_gamma   90.00
#
_symmetry.space_group_name_H-M   'P 1'
#
loop_
_entity.id
_entity.type
_entity.pdbx_description
1 polymer ?
#
loop_
_entity_poly.entity_id
_entity_poly.type
_entity_poly.pdbx_seq_one_letter_code
_entity_poly.pdbx_strand_id
1 'polypeptide(L)'
;IAARSMGIPLLPTKLLAFMTGAAFSGVMGVIFAAQRTFVSPESFTLLASINILAMVILGGMGSIPGAILGAAALSILNLDILKTFSEFVRTSLPQIPNQVDPAKYERLVLGIILVLMMIYRPEGLIPEKRHRAEMEEA
;
A
#
# COMPACT_ATOMS: atom_id res chain seq x y z
N ILE A 1 -21.14 7.82 19.67
CA ILE A 1 -22.25 8.39 20.47
C ILE A 1 -22.13 9.92 20.56
N ALA A 2 -20.95 10.45 20.87
CA ALA A 2 -20.66 11.90 20.90
C ALA A 2 -21.22 12.73 19.72
N ALA A 3 -20.96 12.35 18.46
CA ALA A 3 -21.43 13.09 17.30
C ALA A 3 -22.97 13.17 17.18
N ARG A 4 -23.68 12.09 17.57
CA ARG A 4 -25.16 12.07 17.57
C ARG A 4 -25.73 12.95 18.68
N SER A 5 -25.05 13.00 19.83
CA SER A 5 -25.40 13.89 20.95
C SER A 5 -25.15 15.38 20.63
N MET A 6 -24.24 15.69 19.71
CA MET A 6 -24.00 17.05 19.21
C MET A 6 -24.91 17.46 18.04
N GLY A 7 -25.94 16.66 17.72
CA GLY A 7 -26.88 16.97 16.64
C GLY A 7 -26.33 16.75 15.22
N ILE A 8 -25.17 16.10 15.06
CA ILE A 8 -24.58 15.84 13.75
C ILE A 8 -25.27 14.62 13.11
N PRO A 9 -25.83 14.75 11.90
CA PRO A 9 -26.46 13.64 11.21
C PRO A 9 -25.41 12.62 10.73
N LEU A 10 -25.39 11.43 11.34
CA LEU A 10 -24.34 10.42 11.11
C LEU A 10 -24.29 9.90 9.67
N LEU A 11 -25.45 9.72 9.02
CA LEU A 11 -25.54 9.18 7.65
C LEU A 11 -24.87 10.09 6.62
N PRO A 12 -25.30 11.36 6.43
CA PRO A 12 -24.72 12.23 5.42
C PRO A 12 -23.25 12.53 5.69
N THR A 13 -22.81 12.65 6.95
CA THR A 13 -21.39 12.85 7.26
C THR A 13 -20.53 11.67 6.82
N LYS A 14 -20.97 10.43 7.07
CA LYS A 14 -20.26 9.23 6.60
C LYS A 14 -20.31 9.09 5.07
N LEU A 15 -21.46 9.40 4.47
CA LEU A 15 -21.60 9.38 3.01
C LEU A 15 -20.70 10.40 2.33
N LEU A 16 -20.59 11.62 2.83
CA LEU A 16 -19.68 12.63 2.29
C LEU A 16 -18.21 12.18 2.38
N ALA A 17 -17.80 11.60 3.51
CA ALA A 17 -16.45 11.04 3.65
C ALA A 17 -16.18 9.91 2.64
N PHE A 18 -17.16 9.03 2.42
CA PHE A 18 -17.04 7.96 1.43
C PHE A 18 -17.04 8.48 -0.01
N MET A 19 -17.96 9.40 -0.35
CA MET A 19 -18.11 9.95 -1.70
C MET A 19 -16.88 10.75 -2.13
N THR A 20 -16.28 11.51 -1.21
CA THR A 20 -15.03 12.24 -1.51
C THR A 20 -13.89 11.27 -1.86
N GLY A 21 -13.69 10.21 -1.07
CA GLY A 21 -12.70 9.17 -1.39
C GLY A 21 -13.00 8.42 -2.70
N ALA A 22 -14.25 8.04 -2.92
CA ALA A 22 -14.69 7.35 -4.13
C ALA A 22 -14.50 8.21 -5.39
N ALA A 23 -14.74 9.52 -5.30
CA ALA A 23 -14.53 10.45 -6.41
C ALA A 23 -13.05 10.50 -6.84
N PHE A 24 -12.13 10.64 -5.88
CA PHE A 24 -10.68 10.62 -6.18
C PHE A 24 -10.22 9.29 -6.77
N SER A 25 -10.70 8.17 -6.22
CA SER A 25 -10.40 6.83 -6.75
C SER A 25 -10.93 6.64 -8.18
N GLY A 26 -12.12 7.17 -8.48
CA GLY A 26 -12.71 7.11 -9.83
C GLY A 26 -11.89 7.89 -10.86
N VAL A 27 -11.47 9.12 -10.52
CA VAL A 27 -10.62 9.94 -11.40
C VAL A 27 -9.29 9.24 -11.70
N MET A 28 -8.65 8.67 -10.68
CA MET A 28 -7.41 7.91 -10.87
C MET A 28 -7.61 6.67 -11.75
N GLY A 29 -8.74 5.97 -11.61
CA GLY A 29 -9.08 4.82 -12.46
C GLY A 29 -9.19 5.18 -13.95
N VAL A 30 -9.83 6.32 -14.26
CA VAL A 30 -9.94 6.80 -15.65
C VAL A 30 -8.57 7.17 -16.22
N ILE A 31 -7.72 7.85 -15.44
CA ILE A 31 -6.35 8.19 -15.84
C ILE A 31 -5.51 6.91 -16.08
N PHE A 32 -5.65 5.91 -15.22
CA PHE A 32 -4.95 4.64 -15.35
C PHE A 32 -5.37 3.88 -16.63
N ALA A 33 -6.67 3.84 -16.91
CA ALA A 33 -7.18 3.22 -18.15
C ALA A 33 -6.66 3.95 -19.40
N ALA A 34 -6.61 5.29 -19.37
CA ALA A 34 -6.09 6.10 -20.46
C ALA A 34 -4.59 5.87 -20.70
N GLN A 35 -3.79 5.62 -19.64
CA GLN A 35 -2.36 5.31 -19.79
C GLN A 35 -2.09 3.91 -20.36
N ARG A 36 -2.93 2.91 -20.04
CA ARG A 36 -2.68 1.52 -20.44
C ARG A 36 -3.15 1.17 -21.85
N THR A 37 -4.00 2.00 -22.48
CA THR A 37 -4.59 1.89 -23.84
C THR A 37 -5.38 0.60 -24.13
N PHE A 38 -4.93 -0.53 -23.60
CA PHE A 38 -5.56 -1.83 -23.62
C PHE A 38 -5.74 -2.34 -22.18
N VAL A 39 -6.97 -2.69 -21.83
CA VAL A 39 -7.32 -3.19 -20.50
C VAL A 39 -7.59 -4.69 -20.59
N SER A 40 -6.66 -5.49 -20.06
CA SER A 40 -6.85 -6.93 -19.91
C SER A 40 -7.20 -7.30 -18.45
N PRO A 41 -8.08 -8.30 -18.22
CA PRO A 41 -8.39 -8.76 -16.87
C PRO A 41 -7.17 -9.37 -16.16
N GLU A 42 -6.16 -9.81 -16.90
CA GLU A 42 -4.90 -10.28 -16.32
C GLU A 42 -4.09 -9.18 -15.63
N SER A 43 -4.35 -7.90 -15.94
CA SER A 43 -3.70 -6.79 -15.23
C SER A 43 -4.30 -6.55 -13.84
N PHE A 44 -5.52 -7.01 -13.58
CA PHE A 44 -6.25 -6.83 -12.33
C PHE A 44 -6.24 -8.10 -11.47
N THR A 45 -5.04 -8.60 -11.20
CA THR A 45 -4.86 -9.79 -10.35
C THR A 45 -5.00 -9.44 -8.87
N LEU A 46 -5.30 -10.45 -8.03
CA LEU A 46 -5.26 -10.32 -6.57
C LEU A 46 -3.93 -9.78 -6.05
N LEU A 47 -2.82 -10.07 -6.75
CA LEU A 47 -1.53 -9.53 -6.36
C LEU A 47 -1.45 -8.01 -6.53
N ALA A 48 -2.10 -7.44 -7.55
CA ALA A 48 -2.12 -6.00 -7.75
C ALA A 48 -2.85 -5.29 -6.59
N SER A 49 -3.98 -5.84 -6.11
CA SER A 49 -4.71 -5.27 -4.97
C SER A 49 -3.95 -5.42 -3.65
N ILE A 50 -3.30 -6.56 -3.42
CA ILE A 50 -2.44 -6.78 -2.25
C ILE A 50 -1.27 -5.77 -2.26
N ASN A 51 -0.67 -5.51 -3.42
CA ASN A 51 0.43 -4.55 -3.54
C ASN A 51 -0.02 -3.11 -3.21
N ILE A 52 -1.22 -2.71 -3.67
CA ILE A 52 -1.81 -1.41 -3.32
C ILE A 52 -2.10 -1.34 -1.82
N LEU A 53 -2.64 -2.41 -1.24
CA LEU A 53 -2.88 -2.49 0.20
C LEU A 53 -1.56 -2.40 0.99
N ALA A 54 -0.51 -3.06 0.54
CA ALA A 54 0.82 -2.99 1.13
C ALA A 54 1.36 -1.56 1.16
N MET A 55 1.21 -0.80 0.07
CA MET A 55 1.60 0.60 -0.02
C MET A 55 0.89 1.48 1.02
N VAL A 56 -0.42 1.28 1.18
CA VAL A 56 -1.23 2.04 2.15
C VAL A 56 -0.89 1.64 3.59
N ILE A 57 -0.71 0.35 3.86
CA ILE A 57 -0.34 -0.15 5.20
C ILE A 57 1.05 0.35 5.60
N LEU A 58 2.02 0.33 4.68
CA LEU A 58 3.35 0.89 4.94
C LEU A 58 3.29 2.38 5.30
N GLY A 59 2.44 3.13 4.60
CA GLY A 59 2.24 4.55 4.86
C GLY A 59 1.48 4.88 6.13
N GLY A 60 0.55 4.02 6.53
CA GLY A 60 -0.37 4.18 7.65
C GLY A 60 -1.80 4.43 7.18
N MET A 61 -2.76 3.58 7.60
CA MET A 61 -4.17 3.63 7.15
C MET A 61 -4.91 4.92 7.53
N GLY A 62 -4.41 5.66 8.52
CA GLY A 62 -5.03 6.87 9.08
C GLY A 62 -4.47 8.20 8.57
N SER A 63 -3.41 8.19 7.74
CA SER A 63 -2.69 9.40 7.34
C SER A 63 -2.56 9.50 5.83
N ILE A 64 -3.22 10.49 5.22
CA ILE A 64 -3.10 10.79 3.78
C ILE A 64 -1.62 11.02 3.36
N PRO A 65 -0.83 11.90 4.03
CA PRO A 65 0.58 12.07 3.66
C PRO A 65 1.43 10.82 3.98
N GLY A 66 1.05 10.05 5.00
CA GLY A 66 1.65 8.75 5.30
C GLY A 66 1.48 7.77 4.16
N ALA A 67 0.24 7.60 3.66
CA ALA A 67 -0.06 6.73 2.52
C ALA A 67 0.72 7.12 1.24
N ILE A 68 0.86 8.41 0.95
CA ILE A 68 1.64 8.90 -0.20
C ILE A 68 3.12 8.53 -0.04
N LEU A 69 3.69 8.77 1.14
CA LEU A 69 5.09 8.42 1.42
C LEU A 69 5.32 6.91 1.48
N GLY A 70 4.35 6.13 1.96
CA GLY A 70 4.39 4.66 1.96
C GLY A 70 4.35 4.10 0.54
N ALA A 71 3.50 4.65 -0.33
CA ALA A 71 3.46 4.31 -1.75
C ALA A 71 4.79 4.67 -2.45
N ALA A 72 5.32 5.87 -2.20
CA ALA A 72 6.60 6.29 -2.76
C ALA A 72 7.75 5.39 -2.25
N ALA A 73 7.80 5.12 -0.94
CA ALA A 73 8.82 4.29 -0.31
C ALA A 73 8.78 2.86 -0.85
N LEU A 74 7.62 2.18 -0.88
CA LEU A 74 7.52 0.85 -1.47
C LEU A 74 7.83 0.83 -2.96
N SER A 75 7.42 1.85 -3.72
CA SER A 75 7.70 1.91 -5.15
C SER A 75 9.20 2.02 -5.42
N ILE A 76 9.91 2.85 -4.66
CA ILE A 76 11.38 2.97 -4.71
C ILE A 76 12.04 1.68 -4.22
N LEU A 77 11.56 1.12 -3.11
CA LEU A 77 12.09 -0.11 -2.53
C LEU A 77 11.97 -1.30 -3.50
N ASN A 78 10.82 -1.43 -4.17
CA ASN A 78 10.59 -2.50 -5.12
C ASN A 78 11.37 -2.29 -6.43
N LEU A 79 11.50 -1.04 -6.90
CA LEU A 79 12.22 -0.74 -8.13
C LEU A 79 13.75 -0.82 -8.00
N ASP A 80 14.33 -0.40 -6.89
CA ASP A 80 15.78 -0.30 -6.71
C ASP A 80 16.35 -1.47 -5.91
N ILE A 81 15.82 -1.75 -4.71
CA ILE A 81 16.43 -2.75 -3.81
C ILE A 81 16.23 -4.17 -4.32
N LEU A 82 15.10 -4.45 -4.95
CA LEU A 82 14.85 -5.78 -5.50
C LEU A 82 15.72 -6.07 -6.73
N LYS A 83 15.97 -5.07 -7.59
CA LYS A 83 16.86 -5.19 -8.73
C LYS A 83 18.32 -5.31 -8.30
N THR A 84 18.78 -4.45 -7.39
CA THR A 84 20.15 -4.48 -6.88
C THR A 84 20.43 -5.76 -6.07
N PHE A 85 19.48 -6.24 -5.27
CA PHE A 85 19.64 -7.50 -4.53
C PHE A 85 19.64 -8.71 -5.47
N SER A 86 18.78 -8.72 -6.50
CA SER A 86 18.81 -9.73 -7.57
C SER A 86 20.17 -9.74 -8.29
N GLU A 87 20.73 -8.58 -8.64
CA GLU A 87 22.04 -8.51 -9.29
C GLU A 87 23.20 -8.90 -8.36
N PHE A 88 23.14 -8.52 -7.08
CA PHE A 88 24.13 -8.88 -6.06
C PHE A 88 24.15 -10.39 -5.76
N VAL A 89 22.97 -11.02 -5.69
CA VAL A 89 22.83 -12.47 -5.52
C VAL A 89 23.30 -13.22 -6.77
N ARG A 90 23.01 -12.70 -7.98
CA ARG A 90 23.54 -13.26 -9.25
C ARG A 90 25.06 -13.15 -9.37
N THR A 91 25.67 -12.09 -8.83
CA THR A 91 27.13 -11.91 -8.85
C THR A 91 27.88 -12.71 -7.77
N SER A 92 27.25 -12.96 -6.63
CA SER A 92 27.88 -13.69 -5.51
C SER A 92 27.71 -15.21 -5.54
N LEU A 93 26.74 -15.75 -6.30
CA LEU A 93 26.45 -17.20 -6.39
C LEU A 93 26.25 -17.64 -7.86
N PRO A 94 27.34 -17.98 -8.60
CA PRO A 94 27.28 -18.32 -10.03
C PRO A 94 26.69 -19.70 -10.38
N GLN A 95 26.07 -20.41 -9.42
CA GLN A 95 25.57 -21.80 -9.56
C GLN A 95 24.06 -21.96 -9.33
N ILE A 96 23.25 -20.91 -9.53
CA ILE A 96 21.77 -21.06 -9.49
C ILE A 96 21.22 -21.14 -10.92
N PRO A 97 20.52 -22.23 -11.30
CA PRO A 97 19.95 -22.41 -12.63
C PRO A 97 18.96 -21.29 -13.00
N ASN A 98 18.82 -21.01 -14.31
CA ASN A 98 17.90 -20.04 -14.93
C ASN A 98 16.38 -20.22 -14.61
N GLN A 99 16.00 -21.07 -13.64
CA GLN A 99 14.62 -21.35 -13.23
C GLN A 99 14.16 -20.56 -12.00
N VAL A 100 15.02 -19.72 -11.44
CA VAL A 100 14.60 -18.72 -10.43
C VAL A 100 13.98 -17.52 -11.13
N ASP A 101 12.72 -17.65 -11.54
CA ASP A 101 11.92 -16.52 -12.04
C ASP A 101 11.94 -15.38 -11.00
N PRO A 102 12.50 -14.20 -11.34
CA PRO A 102 12.55 -13.05 -10.44
C PRO A 102 11.16 -12.66 -9.92
N ALA A 103 10.13 -12.92 -10.71
CA ALA A 103 8.73 -12.67 -10.39
C ALA A 103 8.20 -13.50 -9.20
N LYS A 104 8.80 -14.65 -8.86
CA LYS A 104 8.39 -15.49 -7.73
C LYS A 104 9.02 -15.03 -6.41
N TYR A 105 10.26 -14.55 -6.48
CA TYR A 105 10.97 -14.00 -5.32
C TYR A 105 10.48 -12.61 -4.94
N GLU A 106 10.10 -11.78 -5.91
CA GLU A 106 9.47 -10.47 -5.66
C GLU A 106 8.26 -10.59 -4.73
N ARG A 107 7.38 -11.56 -5.00
CA ARG A 107 6.16 -11.80 -4.24
C ARG A 107 6.45 -12.21 -2.80
N LEU A 108 7.47 -13.04 -2.60
CA LEU A 108 7.88 -13.53 -1.28
C LEU A 108 8.53 -12.40 -0.47
N VAL A 109 9.37 -11.59 -1.11
CA VAL A 109 10.03 -10.43 -0.48
C VAL A 109 9.01 -9.36 -0.09
N LEU A 110 8.03 -9.05 -0.94
CA LEU A 110 6.92 -8.15 -0.60
C LEU A 110 6.14 -8.66 0.63
N GLY A 111 5.85 -9.95 0.68
CA GLY A 111 5.19 -10.57 1.83
C GLY A 111 6.02 -10.45 3.12
N ILE A 112 7.32 -10.72 3.07
CA ILE A 112 8.23 -10.58 4.21
C ILE A 112 8.30 -9.12 4.68
N ILE A 113 8.43 -8.17 3.75
CA ILE A 113 8.47 -6.74 4.08
C ILE A 113 7.18 -6.31 4.78
N LEU A 114 6.03 -6.77 4.28
CA LEU A 114 4.72 -6.49 4.87
C LEU A 114 4.60 -7.06 6.29
N VAL A 115 5.02 -8.31 6.50
CA VAL A 115 5.01 -8.96 7.82
C VAL A 115 5.99 -8.27 8.79
N LEU A 116 7.21 -7.98 8.36
CA LEU A 116 8.19 -7.27 9.17
C LEU A 116 7.66 -5.89 9.55
N MET A 117 7.01 -5.19 8.63
CA MET A 117 6.50 -3.86 8.93
C MET A 117 5.30 -3.89 9.88
N MET A 118 4.39 -4.85 9.73
CA MET A 118 3.34 -5.11 10.71
C MET A 118 3.89 -5.42 12.12
N ILE A 119 5.04 -6.10 12.20
CA ILE A 119 5.71 -6.41 13.48
C ILE A 119 6.39 -5.18 14.08
N TYR A 120 7.14 -4.42 13.27
CA TYR A 120 8.00 -3.36 13.81
C TYR A 120 7.27 -2.02 14.00
N ARG A 121 6.30 -1.68 13.14
CA ARG A 121 5.49 -0.45 13.26
C ARG A 121 4.12 -0.60 12.58
N PRO A 122 3.12 -1.17 13.28
CA PRO A 122 1.76 -1.33 12.73
C PRO A 122 1.04 0.00 12.42
N GLU A 123 1.58 1.14 12.86
CA GLU A 123 0.99 2.47 12.64
C GLU A 123 1.40 3.18 11.33
N GLY A 124 2.31 2.62 10.52
CA GLY A 124 2.81 3.30 9.32
C GLY A 124 4.10 4.11 9.52
N LEU A 125 4.64 4.68 8.45
CA LEU A 125 5.76 5.63 8.48
C LEU A 125 5.38 6.97 9.13
N ILE A 126 4.14 7.43 8.98
CA ILE A 126 3.61 8.64 9.62
C ILE A 126 2.31 8.29 10.36
N PRO A 127 2.36 8.07 11.69
CA PRO A 127 1.20 7.74 12.49
C PRO A 127 0.16 8.86 12.52
N GLU A 128 -1.12 8.50 12.45
CA GLU A 128 -2.23 9.42 12.67
C GLU A 128 -2.31 9.82 14.16
N LYS A 129 -2.36 11.13 14.43
CA LYS A 129 -2.38 11.68 15.81
C LYS A 129 -3.57 11.17 16.66
N ARG A 130 -4.64 10.70 16.03
CA ARG A 130 -5.85 10.22 16.69
C ARG A 130 -5.75 8.77 17.16
N HIS A 131 -5.01 7.92 16.46
CA HIS A 131 -4.79 6.53 16.90
C HIS A 131 -3.75 6.43 18.01
N ARG A 132 -2.76 7.35 18.03
CA ARG A 132 -1.85 7.53 19.18
C ARG A 132 -2.61 7.87 20.47
N ALA A 133 -3.67 8.68 20.38
CA ALA A 133 -4.50 9.01 21.53
C ALA A 133 -5.31 7.80 22.04
N GLU A 134 -5.74 6.89 21.16
CA GLU A 134 -6.43 5.65 21.53
C GLU A 134 -5.48 4.59 22.14
N MET A 135 -4.20 4.58 21.75
CA MET A 135 -3.17 3.69 22.29
C MET A 135 -2.58 4.20 23.62
N GLU A 136 -2.62 5.51 23.88
CA GLU A 136 -2.26 6.09 25.19
C GLU A 136 -3.39 5.99 26.23
N GLU A 137 -4.64 5.80 25.79
CA GLU A 137 -5.82 5.60 26.66
C GLU A 137 -6.12 4.12 26.99
N ALA A 138 -5.43 3.15 26.38
CA ALA A 138 -5.61 1.71 26.59
C ALA A 138 -4.52 1.10 27.48
#